data_AF-A0A9W7WH45-F1
#
_entry.id   AF-A0A9W7WH45-F1
#
_cell.length_a   1.000
_cell.length_b   1.000
_cell.length_c   1.000
_cell.angle_alpha   90.00
_cell.angle_beta   90.00
_cell.angle_gamma   90.00
#
_symmetry.space_group_name_H-M   'P 1'
#
loop_
_entity.id
_entity.type
_entity.pdbx_description
1 polymer ?
#
loop_
_entity_poly.entity_id
_entity_poly.type
_entity_poly.pdbx_seq_one_letter_code
_entity_poly.pdbx_strand_id
1 'polypeptide(L)'
;AVRICIHLDMRASAVTLLEEVVTPRKDLPPLLLKLNERRAERLDYLGVSYGLTPQLLKFWKKAGFIPVYLRQTQNDLTGEHSCIMLKELNAEDSVDNGQWLSAFWKDFRRRFLSLLSFQFRKFSPTLALNILQNKNAKDDSAPVLTSAELTAQFTPYDLKRLEMYSRNMVDYHLMMDMMPAIARMYFLKQMGGVMLSVAQCALLLGVGLQHKRVDDLEKEIELPSSQLMGLFNRVIRKIVQFFNTLQEKAIEAEMVATKDISMEPTVQTLGEDLNEAAKEFQEKHKKDIEKIKEMDLSE
;
A
#
# COMPACT_ATOMS: atom_id res chain seq x y z
N ALA A 1 -20.35 -4.16 -25.90
CA ALA A 1 -19.82 -5.37 -26.55
C ALA A 1 -18.60 -5.86 -25.80
N VAL A 2 -18.64 -7.05 -25.20
CA VAL A 2 -17.45 -7.67 -24.59
C VAL A 2 -16.64 -8.26 -25.73
N ARG A 3 -15.48 -7.66 -26.06
CA ARG A 3 -14.54 -8.27 -27.00
C ARG A 3 -13.64 -9.19 -26.18
N ILE A 4 -13.90 -10.50 -26.27
CA ILE A 4 -12.92 -11.50 -25.89
C ILE A 4 -12.01 -11.63 -27.11
N CYS A 5 -10.78 -11.12 -27.01
CA CYS A 5 -9.79 -11.31 -28.08
C CYS A 5 -9.28 -12.74 -28.00
N ILE A 6 -9.86 -13.61 -28.84
CA ILE A 6 -9.27 -14.90 -29.18
C ILE A 6 -8.68 -14.70 -30.57
N HIS A 7 -7.36 -14.74 -30.70
CA HIS A 7 -6.70 -14.69 -32.01
C HIS A 7 -6.89 -16.06 -32.67
N LEU A 8 -8.03 -16.24 -33.34
CA LEU A 8 -8.30 -17.40 -34.16
C LEU A 8 -7.88 -17.07 -35.59
N ASP A 9 -6.77 -17.67 -36.03
CA ASP A 9 -6.31 -17.64 -37.41
C ASP A 9 -7.23 -18.54 -38.26
N MET A 10 -8.46 -18.09 -38.52
CA MET A 10 -9.35 -18.77 -39.46
C MET A 10 -8.92 -18.38 -40.88
N ARG A 11 -8.09 -19.22 -41.49
CA ARG A 11 -7.78 -19.15 -42.93
C ARG A 11 -9.06 -19.47 -43.73
N ALA A 12 -9.88 -18.45 -43.98
CA ALA A 12 -10.96 -18.53 -44.96
C ALA A 12 -10.37 -18.22 -46.34
N SER A 13 -10.31 -19.22 -47.21
CA SER A 13 -9.91 -19.08 -48.61
C SER A 13 -10.80 -18.05 -49.32
N ALA A 14 -10.19 -16.99 -49.82
CA ALA A 14 -10.85 -15.87 -50.50
C ALA A 14 -11.38 -16.32 -51.86
N VAL A 15 -12.70 -16.41 -52.00
CA VAL A 15 -13.38 -16.51 -53.29
C VAL A 15 -14.21 -15.23 -53.48
N THR A 16 -14.07 -14.60 -54.64
CA THR A 16 -14.70 -13.34 -55.03
C THR A 16 -16.22 -13.49 -55.21
N LEU A 17 -16.99 -12.64 -54.51
CA LEU A 17 -18.47 -12.62 -54.41
C LEU A 17 -19.24 -12.59 -55.74
N LEU A 18 -18.60 -12.21 -56.85
CA LEU A 18 -19.25 -12.02 -58.15
C LEU A 18 -19.32 -13.29 -59.00
N GLU A 19 -18.66 -14.38 -58.59
CA GLU A 19 -18.63 -15.67 -59.30
C GLU A 19 -19.35 -16.80 -58.53
N GLU A 20 -20.09 -16.46 -57.46
CA GLU A 20 -20.71 -17.46 -56.59
C GLU A 20 -21.95 -18.10 -57.23
N VAL A 21 -21.78 -19.31 -57.76
CA VAL A 21 -22.88 -20.17 -58.21
C VAL A 21 -23.43 -20.94 -57.00
N VAL A 22 -24.64 -20.57 -56.54
CA VAL A 22 -25.33 -21.23 -55.41
C VAL A 22 -25.76 -22.65 -55.82
N THR A 23 -24.88 -23.61 -55.60
CA THR A 23 -25.15 -25.04 -55.72
C THR A 23 -25.13 -25.68 -54.32
N PRO A 24 -25.93 -26.73 -54.06
CA PRO A 24 -25.88 -27.46 -52.79
C PRO A 24 -24.49 -28.08 -52.62
N ARG A 25 -23.68 -27.52 -51.72
CA ARG A 25 -22.33 -28.03 -51.42
C ARG A 25 -22.49 -29.37 -50.69
N LYS A 26 -22.01 -30.46 -51.30
CA LYS A 26 -22.21 -31.84 -50.83
C LYS A 26 -21.40 -32.19 -49.57
N ASP A 27 -20.26 -31.54 -49.36
CA ASP A 27 -19.33 -31.81 -48.24
C ASP A 27 -19.07 -30.54 -47.43
N LEU A 28 -20.11 -30.00 -46.79
CA LEU A 28 -19.96 -28.89 -45.84
C LEU A 28 -19.51 -29.43 -44.47
N PRO A 29 -18.47 -28.87 -43.85
CA PRO A 29 -18.14 -29.21 -42.47
C PRO A 29 -19.34 -28.88 -41.55
N PRO A 30 -19.55 -29.67 -40.48
CA PRO A 30 -20.66 -29.43 -39.57
C PRO A 30 -20.54 -28.04 -38.93
N LEU A 31 -21.67 -27.36 -38.78
CA LEU A 31 -21.71 -26.00 -38.21
C LEU A 31 -21.19 -25.96 -36.77
N LEU A 32 -21.37 -27.05 -36.03
CA LEU A 32 -20.94 -27.20 -34.64
C LEU A 32 -20.07 -28.46 -34.53
N LEU A 33 -18.97 -28.34 -33.80
CA LEU A 33 -18.13 -29.45 -33.36
C LEU A 33 -18.22 -29.54 -31.83
N LYS A 34 -18.06 -30.74 -31.26
CA LYS A 34 -18.00 -30.83 -29.80
C LYS A 34 -16.68 -30.22 -29.33
N LEU A 35 -16.72 -29.47 -28.24
CA LEU A 35 -15.53 -28.78 -27.72
C LEU A 35 -14.39 -29.77 -27.39
N ASN A 36 -14.72 -30.98 -26.95
CA ASN A 36 -13.76 -32.04 -26.62
C ASN A 36 -13.03 -32.61 -27.83
N GLU A 37 -13.58 -32.43 -29.04
CA GLU A 37 -12.99 -32.94 -30.28
C GLU A 37 -11.92 -31.96 -30.82
N ARG A 38 -11.91 -30.71 -30.32
CA ARG A 38 -10.90 -29.71 -30.67
C ARG A 38 -9.81 -29.66 -29.59
N ARG A 39 -8.58 -29.96 -29.98
CA ARG A 39 -7.40 -29.76 -29.14
C ARG A 39 -7.24 -28.27 -28.80
N ALA A 40 -7.17 -27.95 -27.51
CA ALA A 40 -6.93 -26.59 -27.05
C ALA A 40 -5.49 -26.15 -27.36
N GLU A 41 -5.35 -24.92 -27.84
CA GLU A 41 -4.05 -24.26 -27.98
C GLU A 41 -3.49 -23.88 -26.61
N ARG A 42 -2.17 -23.81 -26.51
CA ARG A 42 -1.52 -23.31 -25.29
C ARG A 42 -1.77 -21.80 -25.21
N LEU A 43 -2.47 -21.37 -24.16
CA LEU A 43 -2.77 -19.97 -23.90
C LEU A 43 -2.11 -19.55 -22.58
N ASP A 44 -1.49 -18.37 -22.57
CA ASP A 44 -0.80 -17.84 -21.40
C ASP A 44 -1.69 -16.93 -20.54
N TYR A 45 -2.64 -16.21 -21.17
CA TYR A 45 -3.59 -15.36 -20.45
C TYR A 45 -4.88 -15.16 -21.23
N LEU A 46 -5.93 -14.75 -20.52
CA LEU A 46 -7.20 -14.29 -21.07
C LEU A 46 -7.38 -12.81 -20.75
N GLY A 47 -7.77 -12.03 -21.75
CA GLY A 47 -8.08 -10.62 -21.60
C GLY A 47 -9.53 -10.32 -21.92
N VAL A 48 -10.13 -9.40 -21.16
CA VAL A 48 -11.46 -8.86 -21.43
C VAL A 48 -11.40 -7.35 -21.54
N SER A 49 -12.13 -6.78 -22.50
CA SER A 49 -12.34 -5.35 -22.64
C SER A 49 -13.84 -5.04 -22.62
N TYR A 50 -14.25 -4.16 -21.72
CA TYR A 50 -15.65 -3.80 -21.52
C TYR A 50 -15.80 -2.38 -20.95
N GLY A 51 -17.00 -1.80 -21.04
CA GLY A 51 -17.30 -0.52 -20.39
C GLY A 51 -17.55 -0.70 -18.89
N LEU A 52 -16.87 0.10 -18.07
CA LEU A 52 -16.80 -0.09 -16.63
C LEU A 52 -18.16 0.18 -15.96
N THR A 53 -18.80 -0.90 -15.52
CA THR A 53 -19.97 -0.85 -14.63
C THR A 53 -19.71 -1.66 -13.34
N PRO A 54 -20.36 -1.31 -12.21
CA PRO A 54 -20.21 -2.06 -10.96
C PRO A 54 -20.56 -3.55 -11.09
N GLN A 55 -21.57 -3.86 -11.92
CA GLN A 55 -22.04 -5.24 -12.15
C GLN A 55 -20.99 -6.07 -12.90
N LEU A 56 -20.46 -5.54 -14.01
CA LEU A 56 -19.44 -6.23 -14.80
C LEU A 56 -18.11 -6.33 -14.05
N LEU A 57 -17.71 -5.28 -13.32
CA LEU A 57 -16.53 -5.34 -12.46
C LEU A 57 -16.63 -6.46 -11.42
N LYS A 58 -17.78 -6.59 -10.75
CA LYS A 58 -18.02 -7.67 -9.78
C LYS A 58 -18.00 -9.04 -10.45
N PHE A 59 -18.58 -9.17 -11.64
CA PHE A 59 -18.59 -10.42 -12.41
C PHE A 59 -17.16 -10.86 -12.77
N TRP A 60 -16.36 -10.00 -13.39
CA TRP A 60 -15.00 -10.34 -13.82
C TRP A 60 -14.04 -10.58 -12.65
N LYS A 61 -14.18 -9.82 -11.56
CA LYS A 61 -13.43 -10.10 -10.32
C LYS A 61 -13.78 -11.46 -9.72
N LYS A 62 -15.07 -11.86 -9.71
CA LYS A 62 -15.46 -13.21 -9.28
C LYS A 62 -14.90 -14.29 -10.19
N ALA A 63 -14.76 -14.03 -11.49
CA ALA A 63 -14.18 -14.95 -12.46
C ALA A 63 -12.63 -15.06 -12.37
N GLY A 64 -11.98 -14.30 -11.50
CA GLY A 64 -10.52 -14.35 -11.29
C GLY A 64 -9.72 -13.30 -12.06
N PHE A 65 -10.35 -12.32 -12.71
CA PHE A 65 -9.65 -11.32 -13.50
C PHE A 65 -9.11 -10.16 -12.63
N ILE A 66 -8.04 -9.54 -13.12
CA ILE A 66 -7.32 -8.44 -12.50
C ILE A 66 -7.33 -7.22 -13.42
N PRO A 67 -7.74 -6.02 -12.96
CA PRO A 67 -7.69 -4.82 -13.77
C PRO A 67 -6.25 -4.37 -14.00
N VAL A 68 -5.93 -4.06 -15.25
CA VAL A 68 -4.59 -3.60 -15.65
C VAL A 68 -4.66 -2.21 -16.29
N TYR A 69 -5.79 -1.85 -16.88
CA TYR A 69 -5.94 -0.56 -17.54
C TYR A 69 -7.37 -0.04 -17.45
N LEU A 70 -7.50 1.27 -17.25
CA LEU A 70 -8.77 2.00 -17.30
C LEU A 70 -8.57 3.29 -18.09
N ARG A 71 -9.36 3.45 -19.14
CA ARG A 71 -9.31 4.64 -20.00
C ARG A 71 -9.85 5.86 -19.25
N GLN A 72 -9.15 6.99 -19.33
CA GLN A 72 -9.59 8.24 -18.70
C GLN A 72 -10.80 8.84 -19.44
N THR A 73 -10.78 8.88 -20.77
CA THR A 73 -11.92 9.39 -21.54
C THR A 73 -13.06 8.37 -21.58
N GLN A 74 -14.28 8.84 -21.34
CA GLN A 74 -15.49 8.06 -21.56
C GLN A 74 -15.70 7.81 -23.04
N ASN A 75 -16.36 6.72 -23.38
CA ASN A 75 -16.82 6.50 -24.74
C ASN A 75 -18.06 7.38 -24.99
N ASP A 76 -18.06 8.14 -26.09
CA ASP A 76 -19.16 9.09 -26.40
C ASP A 76 -20.51 8.39 -26.58
N LEU A 77 -20.51 7.12 -27.02
CA LEU A 77 -21.74 6.34 -27.22
C LEU A 77 -22.34 5.81 -25.92
N THR A 78 -21.52 5.39 -24.95
CA THR A 78 -21.99 4.68 -23.75
C THR A 78 -21.83 5.49 -22.46
N GLY A 79 -21.03 6.56 -22.48
CA GLY A 79 -20.65 7.30 -21.27
C GLY A 79 -19.74 6.53 -20.31
N GLU A 80 -19.35 5.30 -20.65
CA GLU A 80 -18.57 4.42 -19.79
C GLU A 80 -17.08 4.49 -20.11
N HIS A 81 -16.24 4.25 -19.10
CA HIS A 81 -14.80 4.12 -19.27
C HIS A 81 -14.45 2.70 -19.72
N SER A 82 -13.63 2.55 -20.76
CA SER A 82 -13.15 1.23 -21.16
C SER A 82 -12.18 0.66 -20.13
N CYS A 83 -12.48 -0.51 -19.60
CA CYS A 83 -11.67 -1.26 -18.64
C CYS A 83 -11.09 -2.50 -19.33
N ILE A 84 -9.80 -2.76 -19.10
CA ILE A 84 -9.14 -4.00 -19.52
C ILE A 84 -8.74 -4.77 -18.27
N MET A 85 -9.18 -6.02 -18.20
CA MET A 85 -8.78 -6.95 -17.15
C MET A 85 -8.16 -8.19 -17.75
N LEU A 86 -7.14 -8.72 -17.08
CA LEU A 86 -6.41 -9.91 -17.50
C LEU A 86 -6.55 -11.02 -16.46
N LYS A 87 -6.51 -12.26 -16.90
CA LYS A 87 -6.44 -13.46 -16.07
C LYS A 87 -5.35 -14.35 -16.63
N GLU A 88 -4.35 -14.62 -15.82
CA GLU A 88 -3.28 -15.55 -16.20
C GLU A 88 -3.80 -16.99 -16.24
N LEU A 89 -3.30 -17.75 -17.21
CA LEU A 89 -3.53 -19.19 -17.37
C LEU A 89 -2.21 -19.93 -17.13
N ASN A 90 -2.28 -21.15 -16.61
CA ASN A 90 -1.10 -22.02 -16.42
C ASN A 90 0.03 -21.37 -15.57
N ALA A 91 -0.34 -20.69 -14.48
CA ALA A 91 0.61 -19.97 -13.62
C ALA A 91 1.66 -20.87 -12.94
N GLU A 92 1.50 -22.20 -12.98
CA GLU A 92 2.44 -23.18 -12.43
C GLU A 92 3.53 -23.58 -13.43
N ASP A 93 3.29 -23.40 -14.74
CA ASP A 93 4.21 -23.79 -15.82
C ASP A 93 5.07 -22.61 -16.32
N SER A 94 4.85 -21.40 -15.80
CA SER A 94 5.54 -20.19 -16.25
C SER A 94 6.85 -19.97 -15.49
N VAL A 95 7.93 -19.69 -16.24
CA VAL A 95 9.30 -19.51 -15.72
C VAL A 95 9.38 -18.39 -14.66
N ASP A 96 8.48 -17.41 -14.74
CA ASP A 96 8.42 -16.25 -13.84
C ASP A 96 7.38 -16.39 -12.71
N ASN A 97 6.84 -17.59 -12.46
CA ASN A 97 5.81 -17.86 -11.43
C ASN A 97 4.56 -16.93 -11.49
N GLY A 98 4.29 -16.35 -12.66
CA GLY A 98 3.19 -15.40 -12.85
C GLY A 98 3.33 -14.04 -12.15
N GLN A 99 4.57 -13.57 -11.93
CA GLN A 99 4.82 -12.28 -11.26
C GLN A 99 4.55 -11.05 -12.14
N TRP A 100 4.53 -11.19 -13.48
CA TRP A 100 4.29 -10.04 -14.37
C TRP A 100 2.92 -9.40 -14.09
N LEU A 101 1.87 -10.20 -13.90
CA LEU A 101 0.51 -9.70 -13.68
C LEU A 101 0.38 -8.97 -12.33
N SER A 102 1.11 -9.42 -11.30
CA SER A 102 1.16 -8.71 -10.02
C SER A 102 1.91 -7.38 -10.14
N ALA A 103 2.98 -7.30 -10.94
CA ALA A 103 3.67 -6.05 -11.24
C ALA A 103 2.76 -5.05 -11.98
N PHE A 104 2.01 -5.50 -12.99
CA PHE A 104 1.01 -4.68 -13.68
C PHE A 104 -0.10 -4.20 -12.75
N TRP A 105 -0.54 -5.05 -11.80
CA TRP A 105 -1.51 -4.66 -10.78
C TRP A 105 -0.98 -3.56 -9.85
N LYS A 106 0.27 -3.71 -9.37
CA LYS A 106 0.94 -2.71 -8.52
C LYS A 106 1.06 -1.35 -9.24
N ASP A 107 1.46 -1.37 -10.51
CA ASP A 107 1.55 -0.16 -11.34
C ASP A 107 0.17 0.46 -11.63
N PHE A 108 -0.82 -0.36 -12.02
CA PHE A 108 -2.20 0.08 -12.24
C PHE A 108 -2.75 0.77 -10.99
N ARG A 109 -2.59 0.17 -9.80
CA ARG A 109 -3.02 0.79 -8.54
C ARG A 109 -2.36 2.14 -8.29
N ARG A 110 -1.04 2.24 -8.46
CA ARG A 110 -0.32 3.50 -8.26
C ARG A 110 -0.81 4.60 -9.20
N ARG A 111 -1.04 4.27 -10.48
CA ARG A 111 -1.58 5.20 -11.48
C ARG A 111 -3.03 5.56 -11.19
N PHE A 112 -3.85 4.58 -10.87
CA PHE A 112 -5.26 4.78 -10.54
C PHE A 112 -5.43 5.72 -9.35
N LEU A 113 -4.67 5.53 -8.27
CA LEU A 113 -4.67 6.42 -7.10
C LEU A 113 -4.31 7.87 -7.48
N SER A 114 -3.37 8.05 -8.41
CA SER A 114 -2.99 9.38 -8.91
C SER A 114 -4.05 10.02 -9.80
N LEU A 115 -4.90 9.21 -10.46
CA LEU A 115 -5.91 9.67 -11.41
C LEU A 115 -7.29 9.90 -10.74
N LEU A 116 -7.46 9.51 -9.48
CA LEU A 116 -8.72 9.65 -8.72
C LEU A 116 -9.17 11.10 -8.55
N SER A 117 -8.24 12.05 -8.47
CA SER A 117 -8.52 13.47 -8.34
C SER A 117 -8.93 14.14 -9.66
N PHE A 118 -8.61 13.51 -10.79
CA PHE A 118 -8.88 14.03 -12.13
C PHE A 118 -10.21 13.48 -12.66
N GLN A 119 -10.19 12.82 -13.81
CA GLN A 119 -11.38 12.35 -14.49
C GLN A 119 -12.18 11.32 -13.68
N PHE A 120 -11.52 10.57 -12.80
CA PHE A 120 -12.16 9.57 -11.93
C PHE A 120 -12.75 10.16 -10.65
N ARG A 121 -12.70 11.49 -10.45
CA ARG A 121 -13.40 12.19 -9.36
C ARG A 121 -14.91 11.97 -9.44
N LYS A 122 -15.45 11.77 -10.64
CA LYS A 122 -16.88 11.52 -10.87
C LYS A 122 -17.34 10.13 -10.40
N PHE A 123 -16.44 9.19 -10.15
CA PHE A 123 -16.83 7.87 -9.67
C PHE A 123 -17.33 7.92 -8.24
N SER A 124 -18.30 7.07 -7.91
CA SER A 124 -18.67 6.86 -6.51
C SER A 124 -17.48 6.27 -5.73
N PRO A 125 -17.28 6.62 -4.46
CA PRO A 125 -16.14 6.17 -3.67
C PRO A 125 -16.18 4.65 -3.50
N THR A 126 -17.39 4.09 -3.41
CA THR A 126 -17.64 2.64 -3.38
C THR A 126 -17.18 1.95 -4.67
N LEU A 127 -17.42 2.53 -5.85
CA LEU A 127 -16.93 1.96 -7.11
C LEU A 127 -15.41 2.00 -7.17
N ALA A 128 -14.81 3.14 -6.85
CA ALA A 128 -13.36 3.29 -6.85
C ALA A 128 -12.66 2.37 -5.85
N LEU A 129 -13.24 2.18 -4.66
CA LEU A 129 -12.78 1.20 -3.67
C LEU A 129 -12.88 -0.23 -4.21
N ASN A 130 -13.97 -0.56 -4.91
CA ASN A 130 -14.12 -1.86 -5.56
C ASN A 130 -13.09 -2.10 -6.67
N ILE A 131 -12.63 -1.05 -7.37
CA ILE A 131 -11.56 -1.18 -8.37
C ILE A 131 -10.23 -1.46 -7.67
N LEU A 132 -9.92 -0.77 -6.57
CA LEU A 132 -8.67 -0.91 -5.81
C LEU A 132 -8.54 -2.24 -5.06
N GLN A 133 -9.64 -2.84 -4.63
CA GLN A 133 -9.62 -4.08 -3.86
C GLN A 133 -9.76 -5.29 -4.78
N ASN A 134 -8.69 -6.05 -5.04
CA ASN A 134 -8.81 -7.32 -5.76
C ASN A 134 -8.17 -8.47 -4.97
N LYS A 135 -8.98 -9.48 -4.62
CA LYS A 135 -8.53 -10.66 -3.87
C LYS A 135 -7.70 -11.63 -4.70
N ASN A 136 -7.79 -11.55 -6.03
CA ASN A 136 -7.09 -12.46 -6.93
C ASN A 136 -5.64 -12.03 -7.22
N ALA A 137 -5.25 -10.81 -6.84
CA ALA A 137 -3.90 -10.33 -7.03
C ALA A 137 -2.95 -11.04 -6.04
N LYS A 138 -2.09 -11.90 -6.58
CA LYS A 138 -1.00 -12.56 -5.85
C LYS A 138 0.06 -11.51 -5.49
N ASP A 139 0.73 -11.68 -4.35
CA ASP A 139 1.84 -10.83 -3.90
C ASP A 139 1.51 -9.33 -3.80
N ASP A 140 0.41 -9.01 -3.12
CA ASP A 140 -0.02 -7.62 -2.88
C ASP A 140 0.49 -7.07 -1.54
N SER A 141 1.62 -7.58 -1.06
CA SER A 141 2.37 -6.99 0.05
C SER A 141 3.20 -5.82 -0.48
N ALA A 142 3.05 -4.66 0.16
CA ALA A 142 3.89 -3.50 -0.08
C ALA A 142 4.93 -3.40 1.03
N PRO A 143 6.09 -2.78 0.78
CA PRO A 143 7.03 -2.46 1.85
C PRO A 143 6.30 -1.64 2.92
N VAL A 144 6.49 -2.04 4.17
CA VAL A 144 5.93 -1.33 5.34
C VAL A 144 6.59 0.03 5.42
N LEU A 145 5.80 1.06 5.73
CA LEU A 145 6.28 2.43 5.89
C LEU A 145 7.42 2.50 6.92
N THR A 146 8.53 3.12 6.55
CA THR A 146 9.66 3.38 7.45
C THR A 146 9.56 4.74 8.13
N SER A 147 10.24 4.91 9.27
CA SER A 147 10.29 6.20 9.97
C SER A 147 10.94 7.32 9.13
N ALA A 148 11.94 6.97 8.31
CA ALA A 148 12.57 7.90 7.37
C ALA A 148 11.59 8.40 6.29
N GLU A 149 10.77 7.50 5.74
CA GLU A 149 9.75 7.89 4.76
C GLU A 149 8.64 8.75 5.39
N LEU A 150 8.29 8.48 6.66
CA LEU A 150 7.32 9.29 7.39
C LEU A 150 7.84 10.73 7.60
N THR A 151 9.07 10.87 8.06
CA THR A 151 9.72 12.18 8.31
C THR A 151 10.01 12.95 7.01
N ALA A 152 10.23 12.26 5.90
CA ALA A 152 10.35 12.89 4.59
C ALA A 152 9.03 13.48 4.07
N GLN A 153 7.88 12.94 4.52
CA GLN A 153 6.55 13.37 4.05
C GLN A 153 5.85 14.34 5.02
N PHE A 154 6.08 14.20 6.33
CA PHE A 154 5.43 15.01 7.35
C PHE A 154 6.43 15.64 8.30
N THR A 155 6.21 16.92 8.60
CA THR A 155 6.97 17.59 9.66
C THR A 155 6.43 17.17 11.04
N PRO A 156 7.22 17.35 12.12
CA PRO A 156 6.73 17.11 13.49
C PRO A 156 5.48 17.95 13.83
N TYR A 157 5.36 19.15 13.26
CA TYR A 157 4.20 20.02 13.45
C TYR A 157 2.93 19.47 12.77
N ASP A 158 3.07 18.81 11.63
CA ASP A 158 1.96 18.16 10.92
C ASP A 158 1.42 16.99 11.75
N LEU A 159 2.30 16.16 12.29
CA LEU A 159 1.91 15.07 13.18
C LEU A 159 1.17 15.58 14.43
N LYS A 160 1.64 16.69 15.01
CA LYS A 160 0.96 17.35 16.12
C LYS A 160 -0.42 17.88 15.73
N ARG A 161 -0.59 18.44 14.53
CA ARG A 161 -1.91 18.87 14.01
C ARG A 161 -2.87 17.68 13.86
N LEU A 162 -2.40 16.54 13.34
CA LEU A 162 -3.20 15.31 13.27
C LEU A 162 -3.65 14.85 14.67
N GLU A 163 -2.74 14.91 15.64
CA GLU A 163 -3.02 14.55 17.03
C GLU A 163 -4.05 15.51 17.66
N MET A 164 -3.91 16.82 17.46
CA MET A 164 -4.86 17.82 17.96
C MET A 164 -6.28 17.59 17.42
N TYR A 165 -6.41 17.26 16.13
CA TYR A 165 -7.70 16.87 15.55
C TYR A 165 -8.24 15.56 16.15
N SER A 166 -7.39 14.55 16.34
CA SER A 166 -7.78 13.28 16.93
C SER A 166 -8.35 13.45 18.35
N ARG A 167 -7.89 14.48 19.07
CA ARG A 167 -8.36 14.88 20.41
C ARG A 167 -9.56 15.84 20.38
N ASN A 168 -10.14 16.10 19.20
CA ASN A 168 -11.24 17.03 18.96
C ASN A 168 -10.96 18.48 19.39
N MET A 169 -9.68 18.91 19.41
CA MET A 169 -9.31 20.27 19.82
C MET A 169 -9.33 21.27 18.66
N VAL A 170 -9.34 20.77 17.42
CA VAL A 170 -9.20 21.55 16.19
C VAL A 170 -10.19 21.02 15.15
N ASP A 171 -10.60 21.90 14.24
CA ASP A 171 -11.44 21.55 13.10
C ASP A 171 -10.67 20.78 12.00
N TYR A 172 -11.37 19.95 11.23
CA TYR A 172 -10.77 19.09 10.21
C TYR A 172 -10.10 19.85 9.06
N HIS A 173 -10.49 21.10 8.79
CA HIS A 173 -9.83 21.90 7.75
C HIS A 173 -8.33 22.08 8.02
N LEU A 174 -7.90 22.07 9.29
CA LEU A 174 -6.49 22.18 9.68
C LEU A 174 -5.69 20.89 9.46
N MET A 175 -6.23 19.87 8.81
CA MET A 175 -5.48 18.64 8.48
C MET A 175 -5.74 18.14 7.05
N MET A 176 -6.53 18.88 6.27
CA MET A 176 -6.94 18.47 4.93
C MET A 176 -5.76 18.40 3.94
N ASP A 177 -4.75 19.24 4.15
CA ASP A 177 -3.49 19.26 3.40
C ASP A 177 -2.70 17.94 3.51
N MET A 178 -2.80 17.25 4.64
CA MET A 178 -2.11 15.98 4.88
C MET A 178 -2.88 14.76 4.36
N MET A 179 -4.17 14.92 4.09
CA MET A 179 -5.08 13.81 3.77
C MET A 179 -4.72 13.04 2.49
N PRO A 180 -4.27 13.68 1.41
CA PRO A 180 -3.88 12.97 0.19
C PRO A 180 -2.69 12.04 0.40
N ALA A 181 -1.69 12.49 1.17
CA ALA A 181 -0.50 11.68 1.49
C ALA A 181 -0.88 10.48 2.37
N ILE A 182 -1.65 10.71 3.42
CA ILE A 182 -2.17 9.66 4.32
C ILE A 182 -2.99 8.62 3.54
N ALA A 183 -3.93 9.07 2.72
CA ALA A 183 -4.78 8.18 1.94
C ALA A 183 -3.95 7.37 0.94
N ARG A 184 -2.96 7.99 0.27
CA ARG A 184 -2.04 7.28 -0.63
C ARG A 184 -1.25 6.20 0.12
N MET A 185 -0.68 6.48 1.28
CA MET A 185 0.05 5.49 2.08
C MET A 185 -0.84 4.32 2.51
N TYR A 186 -2.07 4.61 2.94
CA TYR A 186 -3.05 3.59 3.31
C TYR A 186 -3.44 2.69 2.13
N PHE A 187 -3.84 3.28 0.99
CA PHE A 187 -4.27 2.53 -0.19
C PHE A 187 -3.12 1.89 -0.97
N LEU A 188 -1.86 2.27 -0.71
CA LEU A 188 -0.67 1.53 -1.14
C LEU A 188 -0.30 0.39 -0.19
N LYS A 189 -1.10 0.13 0.86
CA LYS A 189 -0.87 -0.93 1.86
C LYS A 189 0.42 -0.77 2.66
N GLN A 190 0.95 0.45 2.79
CA GLN A 190 2.16 0.72 3.57
C GLN A 190 1.87 0.75 5.08
N MET A 191 0.60 0.97 5.47
CA MET A 191 0.14 1.03 6.87
C MET A 191 -0.38 -0.32 7.39
N GLY A 192 0.25 -1.45 7.04
CA GLY A 192 -0.30 -2.81 7.11
C GLY A 192 -1.02 -3.29 8.39
N GLY A 193 -0.86 -2.61 9.53
CA GLY A 193 -1.61 -2.88 10.77
C GLY A 193 -2.95 -2.15 10.92
N VAL A 194 -3.25 -1.15 10.08
CA VAL A 194 -4.47 -0.35 10.19
C VAL A 194 -5.60 -0.98 9.39
N MET A 195 -6.62 -1.47 10.07
CA MET A 195 -7.85 -1.95 9.43
C MET A 195 -8.98 -0.92 9.57
N LEU A 196 -9.49 -0.44 8.44
CA LEU A 196 -10.64 0.46 8.37
C LEU A 196 -11.87 -0.29 7.85
N SER A 197 -13.06 0.13 8.29
CA SER A 197 -14.31 -0.38 7.72
C SER A 197 -14.49 0.07 6.27
N VAL A 198 -15.41 -0.54 5.53
CA VAL A 198 -15.69 -0.17 4.13
C VAL A 198 -16.12 1.30 4.03
N ALA A 199 -16.99 1.76 4.93
CA ALA A 199 -17.42 3.16 4.98
C ALA A 199 -16.26 4.12 5.31
N GLN A 200 -15.38 3.74 6.25
CA GLN A 200 -14.18 4.51 6.58
C GLN A 200 -13.20 4.60 5.40
N CYS A 201 -13.01 3.51 4.66
CA CYS A 201 -12.20 3.50 3.45
C CYS A 201 -12.82 4.38 2.35
N ALA A 202 -14.12 4.26 2.12
CA ALA A 202 -14.83 5.08 1.13
C ALA A 202 -14.71 6.58 1.45
N LEU A 203 -14.84 6.95 2.73
CA LEU A 203 -14.65 8.31 3.20
C LEU A 203 -13.21 8.80 3.01
N LEU A 204 -12.21 8.00 3.43
CA LEU A 204 -10.78 8.36 3.25
C LEU A 204 -10.42 8.52 1.78
N LEU A 205 -10.95 7.66 0.91
CA LEU A 205 -10.75 7.75 -0.54
C LEU A 205 -11.41 9.01 -1.12
N GLY A 206 -12.66 9.27 -0.75
CA GLY A 206 -13.45 10.39 -1.25
C GLY A 206 -12.85 11.75 -0.87
N VAL A 207 -12.48 11.91 0.40
CA VAL A 207 -11.86 13.15 0.91
C VAL A 207 -10.41 13.26 0.45
N GLY A 208 -9.61 12.21 0.66
CA GLY A 208 -8.17 12.26 0.47
C GLY A 208 -7.70 12.19 -0.98
N LEU A 209 -8.34 11.36 -1.82
CA LEU A 209 -7.86 11.08 -3.18
C LEU A 209 -8.78 11.61 -4.29
N GLN A 210 -10.09 11.69 -4.05
CA GLN A 210 -11.02 12.30 -5.01
C GLN A 210 -11.28 13.78 -4.73
N HIS A 211 -10.82 14.31 -3.58
CA HIS A 211 -11.05 15.69 -3.15
C HIS A 211 -12.53 16.11 -3.27
N LYS A 212 -13.43 15.24 -2.82
CA LYS A 212 -14.86 15.55 -2.72
C LYS A 212 -15.14 16.31 -1.43
N ARG A 213 -16.18 17.16 -1.47
CA ARG A 213 -16.66 17.84 -0.27
C ARG A 213 -17.43 16.85 0.60
N VAL A 214 -17.51 17.12 1.89
CA VAL A 214 -18.26 16.26 2.83
C VAL A 214 -19.73 16.18 2.42
N ASP A 215 -20.32 17.29 1.97
CA ASP A 215 -21.71 17.35 1.49
C ASP A 215 -21.98 16.46 0.26
N ASP A 216 -20.98 16.34 -0.64
CA ASP A 216 -21.09 15.45 -1.80
C ASP A 216 -21.06 13.98 -1.35
N LEU A 217 -20.21 13.69 -0.35
CA LEU A 217 -20.05 12.34 0.20
C LEU A 217 -21.25 11.90 1.04
N GLU A 218 -21.96 12.82 1.69
CA GLU A 218 -23.21 12.53 2.41
C GLU A 218 -24.25 11.89 1.48
N LYS A 219 -24.37 12.38 0.25
CA LYS A 219 -25.30 11.83 -0.76
C LYS A 219 -24.82 10.50 -1.33
N GLU A 220 -23.53 10.33 -1.51
CA GLU A 220 -22.96 9.12 -2.14
C GLU A 220 -22.78 7.94 -1.18
N ILE A 221 -22.53 8.23 0.10
CA ILE A 221 -22.35 7.23 1.17
C ILE A 221 -23.68 6.99 1.92
N GLU A 222 -24.69 7.84 1.71
CA GLU A 222 -26.01 7.76 2.34
C GLU A 222 -25.93 7.79 3.88
N LEU A 223 -25.02 8.62 4.41
CA LEU A 223 -24.82 8.82 5.85
C LEU A 223 -24.84 10.30 6.20
N PRO A 224 -25.48 10.71 7.31
CA PRO A 224 -25.49 12.09 7.76
C PRO A 224 -24.08 12.66 7.95
N SER A 225 -23.88 13.93 7.60
CA SER A 225 -22.59 14.63 7.72
C SER A 225 -21.95 14.51 9.12
N SER A 226 -22.74 14.57 10.19
CA SER A 226 -22.25 14.41 11.57
C SER A 226 -21.63 13.03 11.83
N GLN A 227 -22.23 11.98 11.25
CA GLN A 227 -21.71 10.61 11.35
C GLN A 227 -20.46 10.43 10.50
N LEU A 228 -20.40 11.04 9.31
CA LEU A 228 -19.20 11.04 8.47
C LEU A 228 -18.02 11.68 9.19
N MET A 229 -18.22 12.83 9.85
CA MET A 229 -17.17 13.48 10.64
C MET A 229 -16.73 12.63 11.84
N GLY A 230 -17.67 11.96 12.51
CA GLY A 230 -17.35 11.00 13.56
C GLY A 230 -16.53 9.81 13.06
N LEU A 231 -16.85 9.28 11.86
CA LEU A 231 -16.06 8.22 11.21
C LEU A 231 -14.68 8.72 10.80
N PHE A 232 -14.59 9.94 10.27
CA PHE A 232 -13.33 10.57 9.89
C PHE A 232 -12.41 10.68 11.10
N ASN A 233 -12.90 11.20 12.22
CA ASN A 233 -12.12 11.28 13.46
C ASN A 233 -11.59 9.92 13.95
N ARG A 234 -12.41 8.86 13.84
CA ARG A 234 -11.97 7.49 14.16
C ARG A 234 -10.87 6.99 13.21
N VAL A 235 -10.93 7.34 11.92
CA VAL A 235 -9.88 7.02 10.95
C VAL A 235 -8.58 7.70 11.35
N ILE A 236 -8.63 9.00 11.64
CA ILE A 236 -7.44 9.77 12.03
C ILE A 236 -6.82 9.25 13.33
N ARG A 237 -7.63 8.92 14.35
CA ARG A 237 -7.13 8.31 15.59
C ARG A 237 -6.32 7.04 15.32
N LYS A 238 -6.80 6.15 14.43
CA LYS A 238 -6.08 4.93 14.06
C LYS A 238 -4.77 5.23 13.33
N ILE A 239 -4.76 6.23 12.45
CA ILE A 239 -3.55 6.65 11.72
C ILE A 239 -2.52 7.27 12.67
N VAL A 240 -2.94 8.16 13.57
CA VAL A 240 -2.06 8.76 14.59
C VAL A 240 -1.48 7.69 15.50
N GLN A 241 -2.28 6.73 15.95
CA GLN A 241 -1.79 5.58 16.72
C GLN A 241 -0.72 4.80 15.95
N PHE A 242 -0.94 4.53 14.67
CA PHE A 242 0.05 3.85 13.83
C PHE A 242 1.35 4.65 13.68
N PHE A 243 1.27 5.97 13.46
CA PHE A 243 2.45 6.83 13.36
C PHE A 243 3.24 6.89 14.67
N ASN A 244 2.56 6.99 15.81
CA ASN A 244 3.21 6.97 17.12
C ASN A 244 3.93 5.63 17.36
N THR A 245 3.28 4.50 17.11
CA THR A 245 3.92 3.17 17.23
C THR A 245 5.10 3.01 16.28
N LEU A 246 5.06 3.62 15.09
CA LEU A 246 6.18 3.59 14.15
C LEU A 246 7.37 4.40 14.67
N GLN A 247 7.12 5.58 15.25
CA GLN A 247 8.15 6.42 15.86
C GLN A 247 8.74 5.78 17.11
N GLU A 248 7.91 5.23 17.99
CA GLU A 248 8.34 4.48 19.19
C GLU A 248 9.29 3.35 18.81
N LYS A 249 8.93 2.52 17.82
CA LYS A 249 9.79 1.44 17.31
C LYS A 249 11.12 1.94 16.74
N ALA A 250 11.12 3.09 16.08
CA ALA A 250 12.35 3.67 15.54
C ALA A 250 13.29 4.15 16.65
N ILE A 251 12.73 4.80 17.68
CA ILE A 251 13.48 5.24 18.86
C ILE A 251 14.01 4.04 19.65
N GLU A 252 13.20 3.01 19.86
CA GLU A 252 13.63 1.76 20.52
C GLU A 252 14.82 1.12 19.79
N ALA A 253 14.78 1.06 18.46
CA ALA A 253 15.88 0.51 17.66
C ALA A 253 17.19 1.32 17.82
N GLU A 254 17.09 2.66 17.88
CA GLU A 254 18.24 3.54 18.10
C GLU A 254 18.81 3.43 19.53
N MET A 255 17.93 3.28 20.53
CA MET A 255 18.34 3.09 21.93
C MET A 255 18.96 1.71 22.21
N VAL A 256 18.61 0.68 21.45
CA VAL A 256 19.23 -0.65 21.56
C VAL A 256 20.60 -0.69 20.89
N ALA A 257 20.76 -0.03 19.74
CA ALA A 257 22.06 0.07 19.05
C ALA A 257 23.13 0.80 19.88
N THR A 258 22.74 1.65 20.83
CA THR A 258 23.64 2.35 21.74
C THR A 258 23.98 1.55 23.02
N LYS A 259 23.44 0.34 23.20
CA LYS A 259 23.60 -0.46 24.43
C LYS A 259 24.55 -1.65 24.39
N ASP A 260 25.32 -1.85 23.31
CA ASP A 260 26.49 -2.75 23.35
C ASP A 260 27.71 -2.03 23.98
N ILE A 261 27.53 -1.56 25.22
CA ILE A 261 28.67 -1.23 26.08
C ILE A 261 29.11 -2.56 26.69
N SER A 262 30.14 -3.17 26.09
CA SER A 262 30.86 -4.28 26.71
C SER A 262 31.47 -3.76 28.00
N MET A 263 30.80 -3.98 29.13
CA MET A 263 31.34 -3.71 30.45
C MET A 263 32.36 -4.80 30.75
N GLU A 264 33.60 -4.60 30.28
CA GLU A 264 34.72 -5.44 30.69
C GLU A 264 34.91 -5.29 32.20
N PRO A 265 35.01 -6.40 32.96
CA PRO A 265 35.36 -6.32 34.38
C PRO A 265 36.68 -5.56 34.50
N THR A 266 36.71 -4.54 35.36
CA THR A 266 37.96 -3.84 35.68
C THR A 266 38.99 -4.89 36.12
N VAL A 267 40.19 -4.85 35.52
CA VAL A 267 41.26 -5.85 35.73
C VAL A 267 41.65 -5.94 37.20
N GLN A 268 41.49 -4.85 37.95
CA GLN A 268 41.69 -4.79 39.39
C GLN A 268 40.34 -4.76 40.11
N THR A 269 40.28 -5.51 41.20
CA THR A 269 39.12 -5.47 42.09
C THR A 269 39.14 -4.19 42.93
N LEU A 270 37.97 -3.66 43.29
CA LEU A 270 37.86 -2.49 44.17
C LEU A 270 38.64 -2.67 45.48
N GLY A 271 38.74 -3.90 45.98
CA GLY A 271 39.53 -4.22 47.16
C GLY A 271 41.03 -4.11 46.96
N GLU A 272 41.55 -4.45 45.78
CA GLU A 272 42.97 -4.28 45.44
C GLU A 272 43.32 -2.80 45.30
N ASP A 273 42.47 -2.02 44.64
CA ASP A 273 42.66 -0.57 44.45
C ASP A 273 42.63 0.19 45.80
N LEU A 274 41.68 -0.15 46.68
CA LEU A 274 41.62 0.41 48.04
C LEU A 274 42.85 0.02 48.88
N ASN A 275 43.37 -1.19 48.70
CA ASN A 275 44.57 -1.65 49.41
C ASN A 275 45.86 -1.00 48.88
N GLU A 276 45.94 -0.75 47.59
CA GLU A 276 47.05 -0.02 46.96
C GLU A 276 47.07 1.44 47.44
N ALA A 277 45.92 2.12 47.41
CA ALA A 277 45.76 3.47 47.95
C ALA A 277 46.10 3.54 49.46
N ALA A 278 45.71 2.53 50.25
CA ALA A 278 46.04 2.47 51.67
C ALA A 278 47.56 2.31 51.91
N LYS A 279 48.26 1.51 51.09
CA LYS A 279 49.72 1.36 51.17
C LYS A 279 50.44 2.64 50.79
N GLU A 280 50.04 3.30 49.70
CA GLU A 280 50.61 4.59 49.30
C GLU A 280 50.44 5.66 50.39
N PHE A 281 49.27 5.69 51.04
CA PHE A 281 49.01 6.60 52.14
C PHE A 281 49.92 6.34 53.34
N GLN A 282 50.11 5.06 53.72
CA GLN A 282 51.01 4.70 54.81
C GLN A 282 52.47 5.03 54.50
N GLU A 283 52.91 4.85 53.25
CA GLU A 283 54.27 5.21 52.83
C GLU A 283 54.49 6.72 52.83
N LYS A 284 53.53 7.51 52.33
CA LYS A 284 53.59 8.98 52.44
C LYS A 284 53.62 9.43 53.90
N HIS A 285 52.75 8.85 54.73
CA HIS A 285 52.70 9.16 56.16
C HIS A 285 54.01 8.81 56.89
N LYS A 286 54.66 7.70 56.54
CA LYS A 286 56.01 7.37 57.07
C LYS A 286 57.06 8.37 56.61
N LYS A 287 57.09 8.73 55.33
CA LYS A 287 58.03 9.73 54.78
C LYS A 287 57.83 11.10 55.44
N ASP A 288 56.58 11.48 55.70
CA ASP A 288 56.26 12.74 56.38
C ASP A 288 56.64 12.71 57.86
N ILE A 289 56.47 11.58 58.55
CA ILE A 289 56.98 11.39 59.92
C ILE A 289 58.50 11.43 59.98
N GLU A 290 59.20 10.83 59.01
CA GLU A 290 60.67 10.87 58.93
C GLU A 290 61.17 12.30 58.70
N LYS A 291 60.52 13.06 57.81
CA LYS A 291 60.81 14.50 57.63
C LYS A 291 60.57 15.30 58.91
N ILE A 292 59.53 14.99 59.68
CA ILE A 292 59.26 15.66 60.97
C ILE A 292 60.32 15.29 62.02
N LYS A 293 60.90 14.08 61.96
CA LYS A 293 62.00 13.66 62.85
C LYS A 293 63.36 14.22 62.46
N GLU A 294 63.60 14.49 61.18
CA GLU A 294 64.82 15.18 60.69
C GLU A 294 64.78 16.69 60.89
N MET A 295 63.62 17.27 61.21
CA MET A 295 63.51 18.63 61.72
C MET A 295 63.88 18.64 63.20
N ASP A 296 65.16 18.88 63.47
CA ASP A 296 65.72 19.07 64.81
C ASP A 296 64.96 20.20 65.54
N LEU A 297 64.31 19.86 66.67
CA LEU A 297 63.57 20.77 67.54
C LEU A 297 64.50 21.38 68.62
N SER A 298 65.62 21.95 68.18
CA SER A 298 66.50 22.73 69.04
C SER A 298 66.82 24.08 68.42
N GLU A 299 65.92 25.04 68.65
CA GLU A 299 66.18 26.45 68.99
C GLU A 299 64.97 27.02 69.75
#